data_AF-A0AAW0KHC2-F1
#
_entry.id   AF-A0AAW0KHC2-F1
#
_cell.length_a   1.000
_cell.length_b   1.000
_cell.length_c   1.000
_cell.angle_alpha   90.00
_cell.angle_beta   90.00
_cell.angle_gamma   90.00
#
_symmetry.space_group_name_H-M   'P 1'
#
loop_
_entity.id
_entity.type
_entity.pdbx_description
1 polymer ?
#
loop_
_entity_poly.entity_id
_entity_poly.type
_entity_poly.pdbx_seq_one_letter_code
_entity_poly.pdbx_strand_id
1 'polypeptide(L)' 'MVFLADPNDIFLTDGASPAVHMMMQLLIRSENDEIFCPIPHHPLYSAPIDLHGGTLAPYYLNEVTG' A
#
# COMPACT_ATOMS: atom_id res chain seq x y z
N MET A 1 2.80 -8.87 32.13
CA MET A 1 3.57 -8.33 31.01
C MET A 1 2.58 -7.70 30.06
N VAL A 2 2.58 -6.38 29.91
CA VAL A 2 1.73 -5.73 28.90
C VAL A 2 2.52 -5.77 27.60
N PHE A 3 1.99 -6.45 26.60
CA PHE A 3 2.56 -6.42 25.26
C PHE A 3 1.97 -5.21 24.53
N LEU A 4 2.82 -4.45 23.84
CA LEU A 4 2.38 -3.29 23.05
C LEU A 4 1.69 -3.69 21.73
N ALA A 5 1.71 -4.99 21.38
CA ALA A 5 1.12 -5.56 20.17
C ALA A 5 0.34 -6.84 20.50
N ASP A 6 -0.79 -7.04 19.83
CA ASP A 6 -1.58 -8.28 19.87
C ASP A 6 -1.09 -9.22 18.76
N PRO A 7 -0.68 -10.47 19.07
CA PRO A 7 -0.31 -11.45 18.05
C PRO A 7 -1.39 -11.72 16.99
N ASN A 8 -2.68 -11.51 17.31
CA ASN A 8 -3.78 -11.68 16.36
C ASN A 8 -3.79 -10.63 15.25
N ASP A 9 -3.09 -9.50 15.43
CA ASP A 9 -2.96 -8.44 14.43
C ASP A 9 -1.70 -8.64 13.54
N ILE A 10 -0.92 -9.70 13.77
CA ILE A 10 0.36 -9.94 13.08
C ILE A 10 0.23 -11.09 12.09
N PHE A 11 0.45 -10.79 10.81
CA PHE A 11 0.36 -11.76 9.72
C PHE A 11 1.73 -11.98 9.08
N LEU A 12 2.17 -13.23 9.02
CA LEU A 12 3.40 -13.61 8.34
C LEU A 12 3.14 -13.75 6.83
N THR A 13 4.01 -13.14 6.03
CA THR A 13 3.96 -13.18 4.57
C THR A 13 5.34 -13.52 4.00
N ASP A 14 5.37 -14.05 2.77
CA ASP A 14 6.60 -14.31 2.03
C ASP A 14 7.19 -13.00 1.48
N GLY A 15 7.71 -12.18 2.39
CA GLY A 15 8.13 -10.81 2.11
C GLY A 15 6.97 -9.80 2.08
N ALA A 16 7.28 -8.54 1.77
CA ALA A 16 6.30 -7.45 1.80
C ALA A 16 5.33 -7.47 0.59
N SER A 17 5.76 -7.95 -0.56
CA SER A 17 4.98 -7.87 -1.80
C SER A 17 3.62 -8.58 -1.72
N PRO A 18 3.50 -9.81 -1.19
CA PRO A 18 2.20 -10.45 -1.02
C PRO A 18 1.24 -9.68 -0.11
N ALA A 19 1.75 -9.01 0.92
CA ALA A 19 0.93 -8.17 1.80
C ALA A 19 0.36 -6.96 1.05
N VAL A 20 1.16 -6.29 0.22
CA VAL A 20 0.70 -5.16 -0.59
C VAL A 20 -0.40 -5.60 -1.56
N HIS A 21 -0.21 -6.71 -2.28
CA HIS A 21 -1.24 -7.26 -3.17
C HIS A 21 -2.53 -7.59 -2.41
N MET A 22 -2.43 -8.25 -1.26
CA MET A 22 -3.59 -8.59 -0.43
C MET A 22 -4.37 -7.34 -0.01
N MET A 23 -3.67 -6.28 0.41
CA MET A 23 -4.32 -5.03 0.80
C MET A 23 -4.97 -4.30 -0.37
N MET A 24 -4.31 -4.26 -1.53
CA MET A 24 -4.90 -3.63 -2.72
C MET A 24 -6.14 -4.38 -3.20
N GLN A 25 -6.09 -5.71 -3.24
CA GLN A 25 -7.26 -6.54 -3.56
C GLN A 25 -8.42 -6.37 -2.57
N LEU A 26 -8.11 -6.17 -1.28
CA LEU A 26 -9.12 -5.99 -0.24
C LEU A 26 -9.81 -4.63 -0.31
N LEU A 27 -9.05 -3.57 -0.60
CA LEU A 27 -9.50 -2.19 -0.48
C LEU A 27 -10.10 -1.60 -1.77
N ILE A 28 -9.60 -2.03 -2.94
CA ILE A 28 -10.03 -1.48 -4.24
C ILE A 28 -11.28 -2.22 -4.72
N ARG A 29 -12.38 -1.49 -4.92
CA ARG A 29 -13.65 -2.02 -5.44
C ARG A 29 -13.87 -1.65 -6.90
N SER A 30 -13.33 -0.51 -7.34
CA SER A 30 -13.43 0.00 -8.71
C SER A 30 -12.37 1.09 -8.96
N GLU A 31 -12.30 1.55 -10.21
CA GLU A 31 -11.43 2.66 -10.63
C GLU A 31 -11.66 3.99 -9.88
N ASN A 32 -12.79 4.14 -9.18
CA ASN A 32 -13.08 5.32 -8.37
C ASN A 32 -12.41 5.28 -6.98
N ASP A 33 -11.82 4.14 -6.58
CA ASP A 33 -11.07 4.04 -5.34
C ASP A 33 -9.61 4.46 -5.60
N GLU A 34 -9.19 5.52 -4.91
CA GLU A 34 -7.87 6.14 -5.10
C GLU A 34 -6.90 5.79 -3.96
N ILE A 35 -5.69 5.37 -4.32
CA ILE A 35 -4.60 5.11 -3.37
C ILE A 35 -3.52 6.16 -3.53
N PHE A 36 -3.25 6.88 -2.44
CA PHE A 36 -2.25 7.94 -2.41
C PHE A 36 -0.83 7.36 -2.43
N CYS A 37 -0.03 7.74 -3.43
CA CYS A 37 1.35 7.29 -3.59
C CYS A 37 2.34 8.47 -3.70
N PRO A 38 3.51 8.39 -3.03
CA PRO A 38 4.52 9.44 -3.12
C PRO A 38 5.10 9.53 -4.53
N ILE A 39 5.55 10.70 -4.95
CA ILE A 39 6.38 10.88 -6.14
C ILE A 39 7.74 11.43 -5.68
N PRO A 40 8.86 10.73 -5.98
CA PRO A 40 8.95 9.42 -6.65
C PRO A 40 8.43 8.25 -5.77
N HIS A 41 7.86 7.20 -6.39
CA HIS A 41 7.45 5.97 -5.70
C HIS A 41 8.24 4.75 -6.14
N HIS A 42 8.25 3.72 -5.28
CA HIS A 42 8.60 2.37 -5.67
C HIS A 42 7.46 1.74 -6.50
N PRO A 43 7.74 1.04 -7.63
CA PRO A 43 6.72 0.35 -8.45
C PRO A 43 5.92 -0.73 -7.71
N LEU A 44 6.27 -1.01 -6.46
CA LEU A 44 5.58 -1.99 -5.62
C LEU A 44 4.15 -1.57 -5.32
N TYR A 45 3.84 -0.28 -5.43
CA TYR A 45 2.49 0.25 -5.19
C TYR A 45 1.71 0.44 -6.49
N SER A 46 2.31 1.04 -7.52
CA SER A 46 1.61 1.33 -8.78
C SER A 46 1.17 0.06 -9.50
N ALA A 47 2.04 -0.95 -9.60
CA ALA A 47 1.71 -2.20 -10.29
C ALA A 47 0.47 -2.93 -9.69
N PRO A 48 0.36 -3.15 -8.36
CA PRO A 48 -0.84 -3.78 -7.80
C PRO A 48 -2.08 -2.87 -7.81
N ILE A 49 -1.96 -1.55 -7.70
CA ILE A 49 -3.11 -0.63 -7.84
C ILE A 49 -3.74 -0.81 -9.22
N ASP A 50 -2.92 -0.76 -10.28
CA ASP A 50 -3.36 -0.95 -11.66
C ASP A 50 -3.94 -2.37 -11.87
N LEU A 51 -3.26 -3.40 -11.34
CA LEU A 51 -3.71 -4.79 -11.45
C LEU A 51 -5.09 -5.04 -10.83
N HIS A 52 -5.39 -4.36 -9.72
CA HIS A 52 -6.66 -4.48 -9.02
C HIS A 52 -7.71 -3.45 -9.48
N GLY A 53 -7.40 -2.66 -10.51
CA GLY A 53 -8.34 -1.73 -11.15
C GLY A 53 -8.64 -0.48 -10.32
N GLY A 54 -7.69 -0.04 -9.48
CA GLY A 54 -7.78 1.21 -8.72
C GLY A 54 -7.07 2.36 -9.43
N THR A 55 -7.17 3.56 -8.85
CA THR A 55 -6.49 4.75 -9.39
C THR A 55 -5.36 5.19 -8.46
N LEU A 56 -4.18 5.43 -9.01
CA LEU A 56 -3.06 6.02 -8.27
C LEU A 56 -3.26 7.53 -8.16
N ALA A 57 -3.36 8.02 -6.94
CA ALA A 57 -3.38 9.46 -6.64
C ALA A 57 -1.97 9.91 -6.20
N PRO A 58 -1.24 10.71 -7.00
CA PRO A 58 0.12 11.10 -6.66
C PRO A 58 0.14 12.21 -5.60
N TYR A 59 1.08 12.12 -4.64
CA TYR A 59 1.51 13.26 -3.82
C TYR A 59 3.03 13.47 -3.93
N TYR A 60 3.47 14.70 -4.12
CA TYR A 60 4.88 14.99 -4.38
C TYR A 60 5.65 15.20 -3.08
N LEU A 61 6.76 14.47 -2.94
CA LEU A 61 7.67 14.66 -1.81
C LEU A 61 8.39 16.00 -1.96
N ASN A 62 8.62 16.69 -0.84
CA ASN A 62 9.39 17.92 -0.81
C ASN A 62 10.88 17.60 -0.59
N GLU A 63 11.64 17.57 -1.68
CA GLU A 63 13.08 17.29 -1.64
C GLU A 63 13.90 18.34 -0.86
N VAL A 64 13.41 19.59 -0.74
CA VAL A 64 14.13 20.66 -0.04
C VAL A 64 14.14 20.45 1.48
N THR A 65 13.15 19.73 2.00
CA THR A 65 12.99 19.47 3.44
C THR A 65 13.35 18.03 3.83
N GLY A 66 13.92 17.25 2.91
CA GLY A 66 14.31 15.85 3.10
C GLY A 66 15.63 15.67 3.84
#